data_AF-A0A3L6PTH9-F1
#
_entry.id   AF-A0A3L6PTH9-F1
#
_cell.length_a   1.000
_cell.length_b   1.000
_cell.length_c   1.000
_cell.angle_alpha   90.00
_cell.angle_beta   90.00
_cell.angle_gamma   90.00
#
_symmetry.space_group_name_H-M   'P 1'
#
loop_
_entity.id
_entity.type
_entity.pdbx_description
1 polymer ?
#
loop_
_entity_poly.entity_id
_entity_poly.type
_entity_poly.pdbx_seq_one_letter_code
_entity_poly.pdbx_strand_id
1 'polypeptide(L)'
;MAAQPWRSLLCCVGCGGGAPGEDDGPSSPRRRTARGRERQQLLLPASSSSASRVSLSSLGSSGPLTPEDLSLTLSGSNLHAFTYAELRGITAGFSRANYLGCGGFGPVYRGRVEDGLRPGLAAQEVAVKYLDPDCGTQGHREWLAEVFFLGQLRHGNLVRLVGYCYEDHHRMLVYEYMSNGSLEKHLFKSLDGAMPWMRRMEIAVGAAKGLAFLHDADTPVIYRDFKASNILLDSDYNTKLSDFGLAKDGPQGDATHVTTRVMGTNGYAAPEYIMTGHLTAKSDVYSFGVVLLELLTGRRSVDRARRPREQSLVDWARPYLKKPDKLYRVMDPAMECQYSYQGAERAAMVAYKCLSQNPKSRPTMREVVQALEPILDMDDYLQIGPFVFTVTVEDINEKINEGKGKMVDGEKVNVRIKTTVEGKRQSHHEWHRQKFPNSAVHAEVLHRDGDLGPHISALRRHRRTLSYVKERGA
;
A
#
# COMPACT_ATOMS: atom_id res chain seq x y z
N MET A 1 37.08 -26.69 -22.26
CA MET A 1 36.46 -27.95 -22.71
C MET A 1 34.96 -27.72 -22.75
N ALA A 2 34.42 -27.64 -23.97
CA ALA A 2 33.04 -27.35 -24.28
C ALA A 2 32.22 -28.65 -24.36
N ALA A 3 30.94 -28.59 -24.02
CA ALA A 3 29.90 -29.41 -24.63
C ALA A 3 28.50 -28.81 -24.35
N GLN A 4 27.95 -28.14 -25.35
CA GLN A 4 26.50 -28.10 -25.62
C GLN A 4 26.12 -29.37 -26.46
N PRO A 5 24.96 -29.44 -27.15
CA PRO A 5 23.64 -29.80 -26.62
C PRO A 5 23.03 -30.97 -27.44
N TRP A 6 21.90 -31.53 -27.00
CA TRP A 6 21.17 -32.55 -27.79
C TRP A 6 19.96 -31.93 -28.50
N ARG A 7 19.99 -32.01 -29.84
CA ARG A 7 18.89 -31.76 -30.77
C ARG A 7 18.18 -33.08 -31.10
N SER A 8 16.90 -32.93 -31.43
CA SER A 8 15.94 -33.89 -31.98
C SER A 8 16.42 -34.73 -33.15
N LEU A 9 15.77 -35.88 -33.41
CA LEU A 9 15.51 -36.40 -34.77
C LEU A 9 14.35 -37.41 -34.78
N LEU A 10 13.60 -37.35 -35.87
CA LEU A 10 12.44 -38.16 -36.27
C LEU A 10 12.80 -39.56 -36.81
N CYS A 11 11.82 -40.46 -36.83
CA CYS A 11 11.56 -41.51 -37.86
C CYS A 11 10.17 -42.11 -37.52
N CYS A 12 9.12 -42.24 -38.36
CA CYS A 12 8.89 -42.66 -39.76
C CYS A 12 8.12 -44.01 -39.82
N VAL A 13 7.17 -44.08 -40.80
CA VAL A 13 6.48 -45.25 -41.41
C VAL A 13 5.19 -45.76 -40.70
N GLY A 14 4.04 -46.02 -41.33
CA GLY A 14 3.55 -46.00 -42.74
C GLY A 14 2.01 -46.21 -42.75
N CYS A 15 1.23 -45.59 -43.65
CA CYS A 15 0.78 -46.02 -45.00
C CYS A 15 -0.50 -46.89 -45.08
N GLY A 16 -1.45 -46.44 -45.93
CA GLY A 16 -2.60 -47.17 -46.49
C GLY A 16 -3.95 -46.61 -46.02
N GLY A 17 -4.85 -46.00 -46.81
CA GLY A 17 -5.10 -46.01 -48.25
C GLY A 17 -6.52 -46.55 -48.50
N GLY A 18 -7.46 -45.70 -48.92
CA GLY A 18 -8.80 -46.14 -49.37
C GLY A 18 -9.89 -45.06 -49.30
N ALA A 19 -10.33 -44.58 -50.47
CA ALA A 19 -11.58 -43.86 -50.75
C ALA A 19 -12.22 -44.55 -51.99
N PRO A 20 -13.40 -44.15 -52.53
CA PRO A 20 -14.43 -43.19 -52.08
C PRO A 20 -15.87 -43.77 -52.18
N GLY A 21 -16.89 -42.97 -51.87
CA GLY A 21 -18.30 -43.26 -52.18
C GLY A 21 -19.18 -42.02 -52.03
N GLU A 22 -19.89 -41.68 -53.11
CA GLU A 22 -20.71 -40.49 -53.33
C GLU A 22 -22.14 -40.58 -52.73
N ASP A 23 -22.78 -39.40 -52.72
CA ASP A 23 -24.20 -39.10 -52.99
C ASP A 23 -25.20 -38.65 -51.92
N ASP A 24 -25.99 -37.68 -52.41
CA ASP A 24 -27.32 -37.18 -52.06
C ASP A 24 -27.53 -36.00 -51.08
N GLY A 25 -28.04 -34.90 -51.67
CA GLY A 25 -28.72 -33.79 -51.00
C GLY A 25 -30.24 -33.99 -50.86
N PRO A 26 -31.06 -32.92 -50.89
CA PRO A 26 -31.37 -32.07 -49.74
C PRO A 26 -32.86 -32.12 -49.35
N SER A 27 -33.21 -31.64 -48.15
CA SER A 27 -34.61 -31.29 -47.83
C SER A 27 -34.75 -30.13 -46.84
N SER A 28 -35.56 -29.14 -47.25
CA SER A 28 -36.19 -28.13 -46.39
C SER A 28 -37.61 -28.58 -46.04
N PRO A 29 -38.25 -28.05 -44.97
CA PRO A 29 -39.39 -27.17 -45.25
C PRO A 29 -39.70 -26.05 -44.24
N ARG A 30 -40.28 -24.97 -44.82
CA ARG A 30 -41.44 -24.15 -44.39
C ARG A 30 -41.38 -23.14 -43.21
N ARG A 31 -41.52 -21.88 -43.66
CA ARG A 31 -42.17 -20.68 -43.07
C ARG A 31 -43.26 -20.91 -42.00
N ARG A 32 -43.25 -20.06 -40.97
CA ARG A 32 -44.44 -19.39 -40.41
C ARG A 32 -44.17 -17.90 -40.21
N THR A 33 -45.10 -17.09 -40.70
CA THR A 33 -45.20 -15.64 -40.54
C THR A 33 -46.05 -15.31 -39.31
N ALA A 34 -45.68 -14.27 -38.55
CA ALA A 34 -46.60 -13.55 -37.67
C ALA A 34 -46.17 -12.07 -37.56
N ARG A 35 -47.13 -11.19 -37.86
CA ARG A 35 -47.05 -9.72 -37.82
C ARG A 35 -46.99 -9.21 -36.38
N GLY A 36 -46.42 -8.01 -36.17
CA GLY A 36 -46.95 -7.10 -35.16
C GLY A 36 -46.01 -6.08 -34.52
N ARG A 37 -46.21 -4.82 -34.93
CA ARG A 37 -46.07 -3.56 -34.16
C ARG A 37 -44.68 -2.97 -33.90
N GLU A 38 -44.35 -1.99 -34.74
CA GLU A 38 -43.53 -0.83 -34.39
C GLU A 38 -44.12 -0.09 -33.18
N ARG A 39 -43.27 0.19 -32.19
CA ARG A 39 -43.46 1.26 -31.22
C ARG A 39 -42.19 2.09 -31.22
N GLN A 40 -42.29 3.30 -31.76
CA GLN A 40 -41.29 4.36 -31.59
C GLN A 40 -41.15 4.65 -30.09
N GLN A 41 -39.96 4.45 -29.55
CA GLN A 41 -39.52 5.07 -28.30
C GLN A 41 -38.29 5.91 -28.62
N LEU A 42 -38.47 7.22 -28.43
CA LEU A 42 -37.43 8.24 -28.47
C LEU A 42 -36.33 7.90 -27.45
N LEU A 43 -35.12 7.61 -27.94
CA LEU A 43 -33.93 7.45 -27.12
C LEU A 43 -33.01 8.65 -27.32
N LEU A 44 -32.82 9.39 -26.23
CA LEU A 44 -31.74 10.34 -26.03
C LEU A 44 -30.38 9.60 -26.09
N PRO A 45 -29.28 10.26 -26.51
CA PRO A 45 -28.01 9.58 -26.75
C PRO A 45 -27.36 9.17 -25.43
N ALA A 46 -27.21 7.87 -25.22
CA ALA A 46 -26.39 7.31 -24.14
C ALA A 46 -24.90 7.55 -24.45
N SER A 47 -24.22 8.13 -23.46
CA SER A 47 -22.80 8.39 -23.43
C SER A 47 -21.95 7.11 -23.30
N SER A 48 -20.77 7.18 -23.91
CA SER A 48 -19.58 6.31 -23.79
C SER A 48 -19.71 4.85 -24.25
N SER A 49 -19.24 4.60 -25.48
CA SER A 49 -18.88 3.28 -25.98
C SER A 49 -17.70 2.69 -25.18
N SER A 50 -17.95 1.64 -24.40
CA SER A 50 -16.90 0.77 -23.88
C SER A 50 -16.26 0.02 -25.05
N ALA A 51 -15.14 0.52 -25.57
CA ALA A 51 -14.27 -0.28 -26.42
C ALA A 51 -13.62 -1.36 -25.54
N SER A 52 -13.85 -2.63 -25.88
CA SER A 52 -13.24 -3.76 -25.17
C SER A 52 -11.72 -3.66 -25.23
N ARG A 53 -11.06 -3.72 -24.07
CA ARG A 53 -9.59 -3.63 -23.95
C ARG A 53 -8.91 -4.74 -24.76
N VAL A 54 -7.87 -4.38 -25.51
CA VAL A 54 -7.04 -5.38 -26.21
C VAL A 54 -6.14 -6.09 -25.19
N SER A 55 -5.94 -7.39 -25.34
CA SER A 55 -5.04 -8.18 -24.48
C SER A 55 -3.61 -8.11 -24.98
N LEU A 56 -2.65 -8.01 -24.07
CA LEU A 56 -1.21 -7.95 -24.37
C LEU A 56 -0.73 -9.26 -25.01
N SER A 57 -1.36 -10.39 -24.68
CA SER A 57 -1.08 -11.70 -25.29
C SER A 57 -1.29 -11.70 -26.80
N SER A 58 -2.24 -10.91 -27.32
CA SER A 58 -2.55 -10.80 -28.74
C SER A 58 -1.46 -10.10 -29.56
N LEU A 59 -0.62 -9.28 -28.89
CA LEU A 59 0.50 -8.57 -29.52
C LEU A 59 1.77 -9.45 -29.64
N GLY A 60 1.86 -10.54 -28.88
CA GLY A 60 3.06 -11.37 -28.80
C GLY A 60 3.27 -12.36 -29.94
N SER A 61 2.34 -12.48 -30.90
CA SER A 61 2.42 -13.50 -31.96
C SER A 61 3.23 -13.06 -33.19
N SER A 62 3.59 -11.77 -33.28
CA SER A 62 4.03 -11.12 -34.53
C SER A 62 5.39 -10.41 -34.39
N GLY A 63 6.46 -11.11 -34.01
CA GLY A 63 7.83 -10.55 -34.02
C GLY A 63 8.09 -9.39 -33.03
N PRO A 64 9.21 -8.64 -33.18
CA PRO A 64 9.49 -7.48 -32.35
C PRO A 64 8.49 -6.36 -32.66
N LEU A 65 7.74 -5.92 -31.65
CA LEU A 65 6.74 -4.87 -31.78
C LEU A 65 7.36 -3.56 -32.28
N THR A 66 6.84 -3.04 -33.37
CA THR A 66 7.27 -1.76 -33.95
C THR A 66 6.48 -0.59 -33.35
N PRO A 67 7.00 0.65 -33.42
CA PRO A 67 6.24 1.85 -33.05
C PRO A 67 4.92 2.00 -33.82
N GLU A 68 4.85 1.46 -35.02
CA GLU A 68 3.66 1.48 -35.88
C GLU A 68 2.57 0.55 -35.31
N ASP A 69 2.94 -0.63 -34.80
CA ASP A 69 2.02 -1.54 -34.10
C ASP A 69 1.46 -0.91 -32.82
N LEU A 70 2.30 -0.17 -32.09
CA LEU A 70 1.90 0.61 -30.91
C LEU A 70 0.95 1.75 -31.31
N SER A 71 1.25 2.48 -32.38
CA SER A 71 0.38 3.57 -32.86
C SER A 71 -0.98 3.05 -33.32
N LEU A 72 -1.04 1.86 -33.92
CA LEU A 72 -2.28 1.23 -34.37
C LEU A 72 -3.11 0.69 -33.20
N THR A 73 -2.49 0.02 -32.23
CA THR A 73 -3.21 -0.49 -31.03
C THR A 73 -3.59 0.59 -30.03
N LEU A 74 -2.83 1.70 -30.01
CA LEU A 74 -3.07 2.84 -29.16
C LEU A 74 -3.76 4.00 -29.91
N SER A 75 -4.27 3.75 -31.13
CA SER A 75 -5.07 4.70 -31.89
C SER A 75 -6.30 5.10 -31.08
N GLY A 76 -6.37 6.38 -30.68
CA GLY A 76 -7.39 6.91 -29.76
C GLY A 76 -6.95 7.08 -28.31
N SER A 77 -5.75 6.61 -27.95
CA SER A 77 -5.11 6.99 -26.68
C SER A 77 -4.50 8.39 -26.81
N ASN A 78 -4.68 9.27 -25.81
CA ASN A 78 -4.03 10.60 -25.79
C ASN A 78 -2.54 10.51 -25.36
N LEU A 79 -1.81 9.50 -25.86
CA LEU A 79 -0.38 9.36 -25.61
C LEU A 79 0.42 10.08 -26.69
N HIS A 80 1.47 10.78 -26.27
CA HIS A 80 2.35 11.51 -27.18
C HIS A 80 3.70 10.79 -27.36
N ALA A 81 4.13 10.57 -28.60
CA ALA A 81 5.44 10.00 -28.92
C ALA A 81 6.53 11.08 -28.92
N PHE A 82 7.33 11.17 -27.86
CA PHE A 82 8.43 12.15 -27.70
C PHE A 82 9.72 11.70 -28.38
N THR A 83 10.46 12.68 -28.90
CA THR A 83 11.84 12.48 -29.35
C THR A 83 12.81 12.56 -28.17
N TYR A 84 13.98 11.94 -28.29
CA TYR A 84 15.06 12.04 -27.31
C TYR A 84 15.47 13.50 -27.09
N ALA A 85 15.56 14.28 -28.18
CA ALA A 85 15.95 15.69 -28.12
C ALA A 85 14.95 16.53 -27.31
N GLU A 86 13.64 16.31 -27.49
CA GLU A 86 12.60 16.96 -26.68
C GLU A 86 12.74 16.60 -25.20
N LEU A 87 12.87 15.30 -24.88
CA LEU A 87 13.00 14.84 -23.49
C LEU A 87 14.28 15.36 -22.83
N ARG A 88 15.37 15.42 -23.58
CA ARG A 88 16.62 16.01 -23.12
C ARG A 88 16.45 17.51 -22.87
N GLY A 89 15.71 18.22 -23.70
CA GLY A 89 15.40 19.64 -23.52
C GLY A 89 14.60 19.90 -22.23
N ILE A 90 13.46 19.23 -22.06
CA ILE A 90 12.56 19.45 -20.92
C ILE A 90 13.16 19.03 -19.57
N THR A 91 14.17 18.15 -19.57
CA THR A 91 14.89 17.69 -18.36
C THR A 91 16.20 18.44 -18.11
N ALA A 92 16.52 19.47 -18.91
CA ALA A 92 17.78 20.20 -18.88
C ALA A 92 19.01 19.28 -18.99
N GLY A 93 18.97 18.34 -19.94
CA GLY A 93 20.04 17.40 -20.19
C GLY A 93 20.14 16.27 -19.16
N PHE A 94 19.02 15.84 -18.57
CA PHE A 94 19.01 14.87 -17.46
C PHE A 94 19.90 15.31 -16.29
N SER A 95 19.85 16.60 -15.96
CA SER A 95 20.65 17.20 -14.90
C SER A 95 20.40 16.53 -13.55
N ARG A 96 21.45 16.41 -12.74
CA ARG A 96 21.35 15.90 -11.35
C ARG A 96 20.42 16.75 -10.47
N ALA A 97 20.24 18.03 -10.80
CA ALA A 97 19.29 18.90 -10.09
C ALA A 97 17.82 18.47 -10.31
N ASN A 98 17.53 17.83 -11.44
CA ASN A 98 16.21 17.31 -11.78
C ASN A 98 16.05 15.83 -11.40
N TYR A 99 17.04 15.20 -10.79
CA TYR A 99 16.96 13.80 -10.42
C TYR A 99 15.97 13.59 -9.26
N LEU A 100 14.95 12.75 -9.49
CA LEU A 100 13.93 12.43 -8.49
C LEU A 100 14.24 11.13 -7.74
N GLY A 101 14.91 10.19 -8.40
CA GLY A 101 15.25 8.89 -7.83
C GLY A 101 15.64 7.88 -8.89
N CYS A 102 16.03 6.69 -8.45
CA CYS A 102 16.25 5.53 -9.32
C CYS A 102 15.36 4.41 -8.81
N GLY A 103 14.47 3.92 -9.68
CA GLY A 103 13.66 2.73 -9.42
C GLY A 103 14.42 1.47 -9.82
N GLY A 104 13.75 0.31 -9.77
CA GLY A 104 14.33 -0.95 -10.27
C GLY A 104 14.59 -0.98 -11.79
N PHE A 105 14.09 0.03 -12.51
CA PHE A 105 14.05 0.07 -13.97
C PHE A 105 14.79 1.28 -14.56
N GLY A 106 15.54 2.01 -13.74
CA GLY A 106 16.36 3.14 -14.17
C GLY A 106 16.03 4.47 -13.48
N PRO A 107 16.78 5.54 -13.84
CA PRO A 107 16.66 6.84 -13.23
C PRO A 107 15.42 7.61 -13.70
N VAL A 108 14.84 8.39 -12.79
CA VAL A 108 13.69 9.26 -13.04
C VAL A 108 14.08 10.72 -12.83
N TYR A 109 13.72 11.56 -13.80
CA TYR A 109 14.02 12.98 -13.79
C TYR A 109 12.76 13.82 -13.87
N ARG A 110 12.75 14.97 -13.20
CA ARG A 110 11.74 16.01 -13.36
C ARG A 110 11.95 16.73 -14.68
N GLY A 111 10.87 17.00 -15.39
CA GLY A 111 10.88 17.84 -16.56
C GLY A 111 9.68 18.78 -16.57
N ARG A 112 9.72 19.78 -17.43
CA ARG A 112 8.61 20.71 -17.65
C ARG A 112 8.30 20.78 -19.13
N VAL A 113 7.08 20.38 -19.48
CA VAL A 113 6.55 20.58 -20.83
C VAL A 113 6.02 22.00 -20.90
N GLU A 114 6.52 22.77 -21.87
CA GLU A 114 6.07 24.14 -22.14
C GLU A 114 4.86 24.14 -23.09
N ASP A 115 4.11 25.24 -23.05
CA ASP A 115 2.93 25.39 -23.90
C ASP A 115 3.36 25.51 -25.37
N GLY A 116 2.62 24.85 -26.26
CA GLY A 116 2.96 24.81 -27.68
C GLY A 116 4.13 23.89 -28.07
N LEU A 117 4.76 23.17 -27.13
CA LEU A 117 5.76 22.14 -27.48
C LEU A 117 5.15 21.09 -28.42
N ARG A 118 3.88 20.74 -28.19
CA ARG A 118 3.10 19.89 -29.10
C ARG A 118 1.62 20.24 -29.16
N PRO A 119 0.99 20.08 -30.34
CA PRO A 119 -0.46 20.20 -30.46
C PRO A 119 -1.18 19.22 -29.52
N GLY A 120 -2.13 19.72 -28.73
CA GLY A 120 -2.94 18.90 -27.82
C GLY A 120 -2.29 18.55 -26.49
N LEU A 121 -1.07 19.02 -26.21
CA LEU A 121 -0.40 18.84 -24.92
C LEU A 121 -0.24 20.19 -24.22
N ALA A 122 -0.96 20.36 -23.11
CA ALA A 122 -0.86 21.57 -22.28
C ALA A 122 0.48 21.61 -21.52
N ALA A 123 0.91 22.82 -21.13
CA ALA A 123 2.05 22.99 -20.24
C ALA A 123 1.81 22.28 -18.89
N GLN A 124 2.74 21.41 -18.51
CA GLN A 124 2.65 20.66 -17.25
C GLN A 124 4.02 20.17 -16.79
N GLU A 125 4.15 19.91 -15.50
CA GLU A 125 5.31 19.20 -14.96
C GLU A 125 5.18 17.70 -15.22
N VAL A 126 6.30 17.07 -15.55
CA VAL A 126 6.38 15.66 -15.89
C VAL A 126 7.51 14.96 -15.15
N ALA A 127 7.36 13.64 -14.98
CA ALA A 127 8.43 12.75 -14.57
C ALA A 127 8.85 11.91 -15.79
N VAL A 128 10.13 11.98 -16.16
CA VAL A 128 10.72 11.21 -17.26
C VAL A 128 11.51 10.05 -16.67
N LYS A 129 11.00 8.83 -16.83
CA LYS A 129 11.66 7.58 -16.45
C LYS A 129 12.47 7.10 -17.64
N TYR A 130 13.78 7.04 -17.46
CA TYR A 130 14.69 6.49 -18.46
C TYR A 130 14.89 5.01 -18.14
N LEU A 131 14.59 4.12 -19.10
CA LEU A 131 14.85 2.71 -18.89
C LEU A 131 16.30 2.38 -19.20
N ASP A 132 16.93 1.68 -18.28
CA ASP A 132 18.32 1.28 -18.40
C ASP A 132 18.52 0.39 -19.65
N PRO A 133 19.32 0.81 -20.64
CA PRO A 133 19.61 0.01 -21.84
C PRO A 133 20.31 -1.32 -21.49
N ASP A 134 21.02 -1.37 -20.36
CA ASP A 134 21.78 -2.54 -19.92
C ASP A 134 20.87 -3.67 -19.40
N CYS A 135 19.58 -3.41 -19.16
CA CYS A 135 18.59 -4.42 -18.77
C CYS A 135 18.14 -5.35 -19.91
N GLY A 136 18.71 -5.20 -21.12
CA GLY A 136 18.53 -6.11 -22.25
C GLY A 136 17.06 -6.30 -22.65
N THR A 137 16.68 -7.55 -22.93
CA THR A 137 15.30 -7.89 -23.39
C THR A 137 14.23 -7.74 -22.32
N GLN A 138 14.60 -7.70 -21.04
CA GLN A 138 13.64 -7.56 -19.94
C GLN A 138 13.14 -6.11 -19.83
N GLY A 139 14.04 -5.13 -19.83
CA GLY A 139 13.66 -3.72 -19.75
C GLY A 139 12.74 -3.29 -20.91
N HIS A 140 13.00 -3.79 -22.12
CA HIS A 140 12.12 -3.52 -23.26
C HIS A 140 10.71 -4.11 -23.09
N ARG A 141 10.59 -5.32 -22.52
CA ARG A 141 9.27 -5.94 -22.25
C ARG A 141 8.49 -5.18 -21.19
N GLU A 142 9.17 -4.69 -20.15
CA GLU A 142 8.57 -3.89 -19.09
C GLU A 142 8.11 -2.53 -19.62
N TRP A 143 8.92 -1.88 -20.46
CA TRP A 143 8.52 -0.67 -21.19
C TRP A 143 7.27 -0.89 -22.04
N LEU A 144 7.27 -1.94 -22.86
CA LEU A 144 6.12 -2.29 -23.72
C LEU A 144 4.85 -2.55 -22.90
N ALA A 145 4.97 -3.33 -21.82
CA ALA A 145 3.85 -3.60 -20.93
C ALA A 145 3.30 -2.30 -20.34
N GLU A 146 4.17 -1.41 -19.87
CA GLU A 146 3.77 -0.15 -19.25
C GLU A 146 3.08 0.80 -20.24
N VAL A 147 3.62 0.95 -21.47
CA VAL A 147 2.97 1.72 -22.54
C VAL A 147 1.60 1.12 -22.90
N PHE A 148 1.52 -0.21 -23.02
CA PHE A 148 0.29 -0.90 -23.41
C PHE A 148 -0.82 -0.77 -22.37
N PHE A 149 -0.50 -1.01 -21.10
CA PHE A 149 -1.48 -0.93 -20.01
C PHE A 149 -1.90 0.52 -19.74
N LEU A 150 -0.95 1.43 -19.51
CA LEU A 150 -1.28 2.82 -19.19
C LEU A 150 -1.82 3.62 -20.39
N GLY A 151 -1.60 3.15 -21.61
CA GLY A 151 -2.24 3.71 -22.80
C GLY A 151 -3.74 3.44 -22.88
N GLN A 152 -4.20 2.31 -22.35
CA GLN A 152 -5.61 1.90 -22.37
C GLN A 152 -6.35 2.16 -21.05
N LEU A 153 -5.63 2.23 -19.93
CA LEU A 153 -6.19 2.36 -18.59
C LEU A 153 -6.18 3.81 -18.11
N ARG A 154 -7.33 4.31 -17.66
CA ARG A 154 -7.47 5.66 -17.08
C ARG A 154 -8.31 5.61 -15.82
N HIS A 155 -7.73 6.04 -14.71
CA HIS A 155 -8.41 6.08 -13.43
C HIS A 155 -7.72 7.09 -12.49
N GLY A 156 -8.47 7.72 -11.59
CA GLY A 156 -7.95 8.75 -10.68
C GLY A 156 -6.81 8.25 -9.76
N ASN A 157 -6.84 6.96 -9.41
CA ASN A 157 -5.82 6.31 -8.58
C ASN A 157 -4.73 5.56 -9.37
N LEU A 158 -4.60 5.81 -10.68
CA LEU A 158 -3.49 5.32 -11.49
C LEU A 158 -2.68 6.51 -12.00
N VAL A 159 -1.35 6.38 -12.05
CA VAL A 159 -0.50 7.42 -12.62
C VAL A 159 -0.78 7.50 -14.12
N ARG A 160 -1.04 8.72 -14.59
CA ARG A 160 -1.26 8.98 -16.01
C ARG A 160 0.04 8.99 -16.78
N LEU A 161 0.15 8.09 -17.75
CA LEU A 161 1.18 8.16 -18.79
C LEU A 161 0.81 9.29 -19.76
N VAL A 162 1.71 10.25 -19.92
CA VAL A 162 1.59 11.39 -20.84
C VAL A 162 2.10 10.99 -22.23
N GLY A 163 3.14 10.17 -22.26
CA GLY A 163 3.74 9.72 -23.50
C GLY A 163 4.95 8.82 -23.29
N TYR A 164 5.61 8.51 -24.39
CA TYR A 164 6.75 7.60 -24.42
C TYR A 164 7.78 8.09 -25.44
N CYS A 165 9.01 7.58 -25.33
CA CYS A 165 10.05 7.78 -26.34
C CYS A 165 10.57 6.41 -26.79
N TYR A 166 10.62 6.23 -28.10
CA TYR A 166 11.20 5.08 -28.78
C TYR A 166 12.07 5.61 -29.92
N GLU A 167 13.36 5.82 -29.65
CA GLU A 167 14.35 6.25 -30.64
C GLU A 167 15.64 5.48 -30.41
N ASP A 168 16.21 4.87 -31.45
CA ASP A 168 17.44 4.07 -31.37
C ASP A 168 17.43 3.09 -30.18
N HIS A 169 18.36 3.30 -29.23
CA HIS A 169 18.48 2.54 -27.98
C HIS A 169 17.80 3.21 -26.78
N HIS A 170 17.21 4.39 -26.97
CA HIS A 170 16.51 5.14 -25.94
C HIS A 170 15.08 4.62 -25.76
N ARG A 171 14.77 4.18 -24.55
CA ARG A 171 13.41 3.83 -24.11
C ARG A 171 13.07 4.68 -22.91
N MET A 172 12.08 5.56 -23.04
CA MET A 172 11.64 6.41 -21.94
C MET A 172 10.13 6.47 -21.82
N LEU A 173 9.68 6.81 -20.63
CA LEU A 173 8.28 7.00 -20.28
C LEU A 173 8.10 8.36 -19.61
N VAL A 174 7.05 9.06 -19.99
CA VAL A 174 6.74 10.40 -19.50
C VAL A 174 5.42 10.33 -18.73
N TYR A 175 5.45 10.63 -17.44
CA TYR A 175 4.29 10.60 -16.56
C TYR A 175 3.95 12.01 -16.06
N GLU A 176 2.75 12.16 -15.51
CA GLU A 176 2.46 13.28 -14.64
C GLU A 176 3.43 13.33 -13.44
N TYR A 177 3.82 14.54 -13.04
CA TYR A 177 4.72 14.70 -11.89
C TYR A 177 3.98 14.53 -10.57
N MET A 178 4.53 13.68 -9.69
CA MET A 178 3.99 13.37 -8.37
C MET A 178 4.81 14.10 -7.31
N SER A 179 4.35 15.28 -6.88
CA SER A 179 5.14 16.22 -6.06
C SER A 179 5.53 15.69 -4.68
N ASN A 180 4.68 14.85 -4.07
CA ASN A 180 4.96 14.25 -2.76
C ASN A 180 5.73 12.92 -2.87
N GLY A 181 6.05 12.43 -4.08
CA GLY A 181 6.85 11.22 -4.27
C GLY A 181 6.13 9.95 -3.78
N SER A 182 6.91 8.94 -3.33
CA SER A 182 6.37 7.64 -2.94
C SER A 182 5.94 7.56 -1.48
N LEU A 183 4.93 6.74 -1.19
CA LEU A 183 4.47 6.43 0.16
C LEU A 183 5.62 5.90 1.04
N GLU A 184 6.52 5.09 0.48
CA GLU A 184 7.70 4.59 1.19
C GLU A 184 8.53 5.72 1.82
N LYS A 185 8.69 6.85 1.11
CA LYS A 185 9.44 8.02 1.60
C LYS A 185 8.78 8.60 2.85
N HIS A 186 7.45 8.74 2.81
CA HIS A 186 6.67 9.30 3.92
C HIS A 186 6.57 8.35 5.11
N LEU A 187 6.55 7.04 4.88
CA LEU A 187 6.32 6.08 5.94
C LEU A 187 7.61 5.69 6.68
N PHE A 188 8.75 5.61 5.98
CA PHE A 188 10.00 5.07 6.56
C PHE A 188 11.19 6.01 6.50
N LYS A 189 11.10 7.12 5.78
CA LYS A 189 12.20 8.08 5.57
C LYS A 189 11.76 9.53 5.84
N SER A 190 10.60 9.74 6.47
CA SER A 190 10.07 11.07 6.73
C SER A 190 10.90 11.78 7.81
N LEU A 191 11.35 12.98 7.48
CA LEU A 191 11.93 13.93 8.43
C LEU A 191 10.84 14.81 9.06
N ASP A 192 9.66 14.88 8.44
CA ASP A 192 8.55 15.78 8.80
C ASP A 192 7.61 15.17 9.86
N GLY A 193 8.04 14.09 10.50
CA GLY A 193 7.27 13.35 11.49
C GLY A 193 6.41 12.22 10.90
N ALA A 194 5.61 11.60 11.77
CA ALA A 194 4.78 10.45 11.40
C ALA A 194 3.55 10.88 10.62
N MET A 195 3.24 10.16 9.54
CA MET A 195 2.03 10.39 8.76
C MET A 195 0.77 10.17 9.63
N PRO A 196 -0.18 11.14 9.69
CA PRO A 196 -1.40 11.02 10.48
C PRO A 196 -2.29 9.85 10.04
N TRP A 197 -3.07 9.31 10.98
CA TRP A 197 -4.00 8.20 10.76
C TRP A 197 -4.90 8.38 9.54
N MET A 198 -5.61 9.52 9.47
CA MET A 198 -6.57 9.79 8.40
C MET A 198 -5.90 9.69 7.02
N ARG A 199 -4.72 10.29 6.88
CA ARG A 199 -3.95 10.25 5.63
C ARG A 199 -3.54 8.82 5.25
N ARG A 200 -3.16 7.99 6.22
CA ARG A 200 -2.87 6.57 5.94
C ARG A 200 -4.09 5.82 5.42
N MET A 201 -5.27 6.11 5.96
CA MET A 201 -6.52 5.47 5.52
C MET A 201 -6.98 5.98 4.15
N GLU A 202 -6.87 7.29 3.88
CA GLU A 202 -7.12 7.88 2.54
C GLU A 202 -6.25 7.20 1.47
N ILE A 203 -4.97 7.01 1.78
CA ILE A 203 -4.01 6.34 0.90
C ILE A 203 -4.39 4.87 0.70
N ALA A 204 -4.74 4.15 1.77
CA ALA A 204 -5.17 2.75 1.68
C ALA A 204 -6.42 2.60 0.80
N VAL A 205 -7.41 3.48 0.97
CA VAL A 205 -8.64 3.48 0.17
C VAL A 205 -8.34 3.82 -1.28
N GLY A 206 -7.54 4.85 -1.56
CA GLY A 206 -7.16 5.23 -2.92
C GLY A 206 -6.40 4.11 -3.64
N ALA A 207 -5.45 3.46 -2.96
CA ALA A 207 -4.72 2.34 -3.52
C ALA A 207 -5.63 1.12 -3.77
N ALA A 208 -6.58 0.86 -2.86
CA ALA A 208 -7.56 -0.20 -3.03
C ALA A 208 -8.50 0.04 -4.23
N LYS A 209 -8.94 1.29 -4.44
CA LYS A 209 -9.73 1.70 -5.62
C LYS A 209 -8.96 1.49 -6.91
N GLY A 210 -7.67 1.86 -6.93
CA GLY A 210 -6.78 1.62 -8.07
C GLY A 210 -6.69 0.13 -8.43
N LEU A 211 -6.46 -0.74 -7.46
CA LEU A 211 -6.43 -2.19 -7.69
C LEU A 211 -7.80 -2.77 -8.06
N ALA A 212 -8.89 -2.30 -7.43
CA ALA A 212 -10.24 -2.74 -7.77
C ALA A 212 -10.57 -2.44 -9.24
N PHE A 213 -10.23 -1.24 -9.72
CA PHE A 213 -10.38 -0.88 -11.12
C PHE A 213 -9.61 -1.83 -12.06
N LEU A 214 -8.38 -2.22 -11.71
CA LEU A 214 -7.58 -3.15 -12.52
C LEU A 214 -8.21 -4.56 -12.55
N HIS A 215 -8.76 -5.02 -11.43
CA HIS A 215 -9.33 -6.37 -11.30
C HIS A 215 -10.75 -6.50 -11.85
N ASP A 216 -11.53 -5.43 -11.85
CA ASP A 216 -12.94 -5.42 -12.29
C ASP A 216 -13.09 -5.33 -13.82
N ALA A 217 -12.00 -5.17 -14.59
CA ALA A 217 -12.03 -5.18 -16.04
C ALA A 217 -12.38 -6.58 -16.61
N ASP A 218 -13.03 -6.63 -17.78
CA ASP A 218 -13.44 -7.89 -18.46
C ASP A 218 -12.29 -8.90 -18.58
N THR A 219 -11.10 -8.39 -18.91
CA THR A 219 -9.84 -9.12 -18.70
C THR A 219 -9.11 -8.43 -17.54
N PRO A 220 -9.11 -9.03 -16.34
CA PRO A 220 -8.47 -8.46 -15.17
C PRO A 220 -7.00 -8.16 -15.45
N VAL A 221 -6.47 -7.06 -14.92
CA VAL A 221 -5.05 -6.73 -14.97
C VAL A 221 -4.44 -7.04 -13.61
N ILE A 222 -3.51 -7.98 -13.56
CA ILE A 222 -2.78 -8.34 -12.34
C ILE A 222 -1.53 -7.47 -12.27
N TYR A 223 -1.45 -6.66 -11.22
CA TYR A 223 -0.42 -5.63 -11.05
C TYR A 223 0.94 -6.21 -10.64
N ARG A 224 0.94 -7.24 -9.79
CA ARG A 224 2.07 -8.13 -9.45
C ARG A 224 3.21 -7.53 -8.62
N ASP A 225 3.45 -6.22 -8.66
CA ASP A 225 4.49 -5.56 -7.85
C ASP A 225 3.92 -4.50 -6.90
N PHE A 226 2.82 -4.83 -6.22
CA PHE A 226 2.17 -3.92 -5.28
C PHE A 226 2.99 -3.74 -4.00
N LYS A 227 3.51 -2.53 -3.79
CA LYS A 227 4.37 -2.15 -2.66
C LYS A 227 4.31 -0.65 -2.39
N ALA A 228 4.75 -0.23 -1.20
CA ALA A 228 4.75 1.17 -0.80
C ALA A 228 5.59 2.10 -1.70
N SER A 229 6.65 1.61 -2.36
CA SER A 229 7.46 2.44 -3.27
C SER A 229 6.75 2.76 -4.59
N ASN A 230 5.76 1.96 -4.99
CA ASN A 230 5.02 2.13 -6.25
C ASN A 230 3.66 2.83 -6.04
N ILE A 231 3.39 3.29 -4.82
CA ILE A 231 2.27 4.15 -4.47
C ILE A 231 2.82 5.57 -4.41
N LEU A 232 2.45 6.41 -5.38
CA LEU A 232 2.85 7.80 -5.46
C LEU A 232 1.75 8.74 -4.98
N LEU A 233 2.15 9.90 -4.48
CA LEU A 233 1.27 10.91 -3.88
C LEU A 233 1.40 12.23 -4.64
N ASP A 234 0.27 12.81 -5.05
CA ASP A 234 0.24 14.14 -5.67
C ASP A 234 0.29 15.24 -4.60
N SER A 235 0.15 16.51 -5.00
CA SER A 235 0.22 17.67 -4.09
C SER A 235 -0.79 17.61 -2.95
N ASP A 236 -1.96 17.02 -3.20
CA ASP A 236 -3.06 16.93 -2.25
C ASP A 236 -3.04 15.59 -1.49
N TYR A 237 -1.95 14.82 -1.64
CA TYR A 237 -1.78 13.47 -1.09
C TYR A 237 -2.77 12.44 -1.66
N ASN A 238 -3.38 12.70 -2.82
CA ASN A 238 -4.14 11.67 -3.51
C ASN A 238 -3.19 10.58 -4.00
N THR A 239 -3.66 9.35 -3.88
CA THR A 239 -2.87 8.16 -4.19
C THR A 239 -2.98 7.76 -5.64
N LYS A 240 -1.83 7.48 -6.27
CA LYS A 240 -1.74 6.91 -7.63
C LYS A 240 -0.77 5.74 -7.69
N LEU A 241 -1.20 4.63 -8.28
CA LEU A 241 -0.33 3.47 -8.54
C LEU A 241 0.53 3.74 -9.77
N SER A 242 1.84 3.54 -9.66
CA SER A 242 2.83 3.72 -10.73
C SER A 242 3.38 2.38 -11.24
N ASP A 243 4.35 2.37 -12.14
CA ASP A 243 5.22 1.20 -12.41
C ASP A 243 4.50 -0.10 -12.81
N PHE A 244 3.92 -0.10 -14.01
CA PHE A 244 3.18 -1.24 -14.57
C PHE A 244 4.06 -2.24 -15.33
N GLY A 245 5.39 -2.13 -15.25
CA GLY A 245 6.31 -2.94 -16.07
C GLY A 245 6.17 -4.45 -15.85
N LEU A 246 5.75 -4.89 -14.66
CA LEU A 246 5.54 -6.31 -14.34
C LEU A 246 4.08 -6.78 -14.48
N ALA A 247 3.17 -5.86 -14.79
CA ALA A 247 1.74 -6.13 -14.89
C ALA A 247 1.45 -7.15 -15.99
N LYS A 248 0.35 -7.89 -15.84
CA LYS A 248 -0.03 -8.94 -16.77
C LYS A 248 -1.53 -9.08 -16.86
N ASP A 249 -2.02 -9.47 -18.04
CA ASP A 249 -3.41 -9.90 -18.18
C ASP A 249 -3.66 -11.12 -17.29
N GLY A 250 -4.80 -11.09 -16.63
CA GLY A 250 -5.34 -12.18 -15.83
C GLY A 250 -5.84 -13.33 -16.71
N PRO A 251 -6.33 -14.40 -16.08
CA PRO A 251 -6.81 -15.55 -16.81
C PRO A 251 -8.03 -15.18 -17.67
N GLN A 252 -8.11 -15.76 -18.87
CA GLN A 252 -9.19 -15.57 -19.83
C GLN A 252 -9.95 -16.89 -20.08
N GLY A 253 -11.23 -16.80 -20.40
CA GLY A 253 -12.09 -17.97 -20.62
C GLY A 253 -12.18 -18.84 -19.38
N ASP A 254 -11.94 -20.14 -19.53
CA ASP A 254 -12.04 -21.13 -18.44
C ASP A 254 -10.76 -21.23 -17.57
N ALA A 255 -9.73 -20.42 -17.86
CA ALA A 255 -8.52 -20.41 -17.06
C ALA A 255 -8.79 -19.87 -15.65
N THR A 256 -8.19 -20.49 -14.63
CA THR A 256 -8.33 -20.04 -13.23
C THR A 256 -7.15 -19.21 -12.74
N HIS A 257 -6.03 -19.26 -13.45
CA HIS A 257 -4.77 -18.60 -13.10
C HIS A 257 -3.90 -18.40 -14.34
N VAL A 258 -2.88 -17.55 -14.19
CA VAL A 258 -1.84 -17.34 -15.21
C VAL A 258 -0.53 -17.94 -14.70
N THR A 259 -0.04 -18.98 -15.35
CA THR A 259 1.27 -19.57 -15.01
C THR A 259 2.39 -18.70 -15.57
N THR A 260 3.28 -18.24 -14.70
CA THR A 260 4.39 -17.38 -15.10
C THR A 260 5.57 -17.49 -14.14
N ARG A 261 6.78 -17.09 -14.59
CA ARG A 261 7.95 -17.02 -13.72
C ARG A 261 7.64 -16.18 -12.47
N VAL A 262 8.16 -16.56 -11.31
CA VAL A 262 7.94 -15.77 -10.09
C VAL A 262 8.72 -14.47 -10.20
N MET A 263 8.03 -13.33 -10.11
CA MET A 263 8.62 -11.98 -10.14
C MET A 263 7.83 -11.06 -9.20
N GLY A 264 8.48 -10.00 -8.73
CA GLY A 264 7.92 -9.05 -7.78
C GLY A 264 8.90 -8.81 -6.63
N THR A 265 8.51 -7.97 -5.69
CA THR A 265 9.37 -7.59 -4.57
C THR A 265 9.24 -8.57 -3.40
N ASN A 266 10.39 -9.03 -2.89
CA ASN A 266 10.44 -9.94 -1.75
C ASN A 266 9.74 -9.33 -0.52
N GLY A 267 8.90 -10.11 0.16
CA GLY A 267 8.08 -9.66 1.29
C GLY A 267 6.65 -9.27 0.94
N TYR A 268 6.34 -9.03 -0.33
CA TYR A 268 4.99 -8.67 -0.78
C TYR A 268 4.29 -9.83 -1.52
N ALA A 269 5.06 -10.70 -2.16
CA ALA A 269 4.52 -11.78 -2.97
C ALA A 269 3.73 -12.81 -2.16
N ALA A 270 2.59 -13.24 -2.72
CA ALA A 270 1.72 -14.22 -2.10
C ALA A 270 2.37 -15.62 -2.04
N PRO A 271 2.15 -16.40 -0.97
CA PRO A 271 2.83 -17.67 -0.74
C PRO A 271 2.55 -18.71 -1.84
N GLU A 272 1.30 -18.83 -2.29
CA GLU A 272 0.94 -19.73 -3.38
C GLU A 272 1.60 -19.36 -4.70
N TYR A 273 1.79 -18.06 -4.95
CA TYR A 273 2.44 -17.58 -6.16
C TYR A 273 3.92 -17.91 -6.15
N ILE A 274 4.59 -17.73 -5.00
CA ILE A 274 6.00 -18.11 -4.82
C ILE A 274 6.17 -19.61 -5.02
N MET A 275 5.26 -20.43 -4.50
CA MET A 275 5.37 -21.89 -4.55
C MET A 275 5.05 -22.49 -5.92
N THR A 276 4.03 -21.96 -6.60
CA THR A 276 3.46 -22.59 -7.81
C THR A 276 3.67 -21.80 -9.09
N GLY A 277 3.99 -20.51 -9.00
CA GLY A 277 3.98 -19.59 -10.15
C GLY A 277 2.58 -19.26 -10.68
N HIS A 278 1.51 -19.71 -10.00
CA HIS A 278 0.13 -19.38 -10.37
C HIS A 278 -0.21 -17.96 -9.93
N LEU A 279 -0.32 -17.06 -10.90
CA LEU A 279 -0.64 -15.67 -10.67
C LEU A 279 -2.16 -15.44 -10.82
N THR A 280 -2.76 -14.75 -9.85
CA THR A 280 -4.19 -14.38 -9.84
C THR A 280 -4.38 -12.97 -9.27
N ALA A 281 -5.55 -12.37 -9.47
CA ALA A 281 -5.91 -11.11 -8.80
C ALA A 281 -5.81 -11.21 -7.27
N LYS A 282 -6.00 -12.40 -6.68
CA LYS A 282 -5.85 -12.64 -5.24
C LYS A 282 -4.40 -12.53 -4.76
N SER A 283 -3.41 -12.62 -5.66
CA SER A 283 -2.00 -12.39 -5.34
C SER A 283 -1.73 -10.90 -5.07
N ASP A 284 -2.40 -9.99 -5.80
CA ASP A 284 -2.36 -8.55 -5.52
C ASP A 284 -3.09 -8.21 -4.22
N VAL A 285 -4.21 -8.89 -3.91
CA VAL A 285 -4.92 -8.70 -2.63
C VAL A 285 -4.01 -9.02 -1.43
N TYR A 286 -3.19 -10.07 -1.52
CA TYR A 286 -2.21 -10.38 -0.49
C TYR A 286 -1.18 -9.26 -0.33
N SER A 287 -0.62 -8.80 -1.45
CA SER A 287 0.35 -7.70 -1.49
C SER A 287 -0.23 -6.40 -0.91
N PHE A 288 -1.51 -6.11 -1.20
CA PHE A 288 -2.25 -5.02 -0.57
C PHE A 288 -2.34 -5.17 0.95
N GLY A 289 -2.63 -6.38 1.44
CA GLY A 289 -2.63 -6.70 2.86
C GLY A 289 -1.29 -6.41 3.54
N VAL A 290 -0.16 -6.65 2.84
CA VAL A 290 1.18 -6.30 3.33
C VAL A 290 1.33 -4.79 3.46
N VAL A 291 1.00 -4.02 2.41
CA VAL A 291 1.08 -2.55 2.44
C VAL A 291 0.14 -1.96 3.50
N LEU A 292 -1.04 -2.52 3.69
CA LEU A 292 -1.95 -2.10 4.75
C LEU A 292 -1.32 -2.31 6.13
N LEU A 293 -0.59 -3.41 6.36
CA LEU A 293 0.20 -3.56 7.58
C LEU A 293 1.33 -2.55 7.70
N GLU A 294 2.01 -2.22 6.60
CA GLU A 294 3.02 -1.16 6.62
C GLU A 294 2.39 0.16 7.09
N LEU A 295 1.24 0.54 6.54
CA LEU A 295 0.48 1.73 6.95
C LEU A 295 0.06 1.66 8.43
N LEU A 296 -0.44 0.53 8.91
CA LEU A 296 -0.85 0.41 10.32
C LEU A 296 0.34 0.47 11.29
N THR A 297 1.48 -0.11 10.91
CA THR A 297 2.62 -0.36 11.82
C THR A 297 3.74 0.68 11.73
N GLY A 298 3.83 1.40 10.61
CA GLY A 298 5.02 2.22 10.30
C GLY A 298 6.29 1.39 10.07
N ARG A 299 6.17 0.07 9.83
CA ARG A 299 7.31 -0.84 9.66
C ARG A 299 7.38 -1.42 8.25
N ARG A 300 8.60 -1.67 7.78
CA ARG A 300 8.87 -2.31 6.48
C ARG A 300 8.42 -3.77 6.46
N SER A 301 7.95 -4.25 5.32
CA SER A 301 7.53 -5.64 5.11
C SER A 301 8.61 -6.66 5.49
N VAL A 302 9.85 -6.42 5.05
CA VAL A 302 11.03 -7.24 5.37
C VAL A 302 12.13 -6.36 5.94
N ASP A 303 12.68 -6.79 7.07
CA ASP A 303 13.77 -6.08 7.75
C ASP A 303 14.71 -7.06 8.44
N ARG A 304 15.91 -7.19 7.87
CA ARG A 304 16.94 -8.13 8.33
C ARG A 304 17.59 -7.69 9.64
N ALA A 305 17.46 -6.42 10.04
CA ALA A 305 18.00 -5.92 11.30
C ALA A 305 17.16 -6.36 12.51
N ARG A 306 15.90 -6.79 12.29
CA ARG A 306 15.04 -7.31 13.35
C ARG A 306 15.43 -8.73 13.76
N ARG A 307 14.94 -9.13 14.93
CA ARG A 307 15.05 -10.50 15.42
C ARG A 307 14.51 -11.47 14.38
N PRO A 308 15.08 -12.69 14.22
CA PRO A 308 14.68 -13.63 13.17
C PRO A 308 13.16 -13.87 13.04
N ARG A 309 12.44 -13.93 14.17
CA ARG A 309 10.98 -14.13 14.22
C ARG A 309 10.15 -12.89 13.84
N GLU A 310 10.78 -11.74 13.67
CA GLU A 310 10.15 -10.45 13.37
C GLU A 310 10.61 -9.87 12.03
N GLN A 311 11.49 -10.57 11.31
CA GLN A 311 12.00 -10.14 10.00
C GLN A 311 10.88 -10.02 8.97
N SER A 312 9.91 -10.93 9.01
CA SER A 312 8.67 -10.88 8.24
C SER A 312 7.60 -10.14 9.04
N LEU A 313 7.19 -8.97 8.54
CA LEU A 313 6.13 -8.18 9.16
C LEU A 313 4.82 -8.96 9.26
N VAL A 314 4.49 -9.72 8.21
CA VAL A 314 3.26 -10.52 8.13
C VAL A 314 3.24 -11.57 9.23
N ASP A 315 4.32 -12.36 9.36
CA ASP A 315 4.37 -13.46 10.34
C ASP A 315 4.31 -12.94 11.77
N TRP A 316 4.94 -11.79 12.04
CA TRP A 316 4.90 -11.14 13.34
C TRP A 316 3.53 -10.52 13.67
N ALA A 317 2.90 -9.80 12.74
CA ALA A 317 1.68 -9.05 13.02
C ALA A 317 0.43 -9.94 13.07
N ARG A 318 0.37 -10.97 12.23
CA ARG A 318 -0.83 -11.79 12.00
C ARG A 318 -1.48 -12.40 13.26
N PRO A 319 -0.75 -12.85 14.29
CA PRO A 319 -1.35 -13.34 15.54
C PRO A 319 -2.13 -12.28 16.35
N TYR A 320 -1.85 -11.00 16.11
CA TYR A 320 -2.43 -9.87 16.83
C TYR A 320 -3.63 -9.24 16.10
N LEU A 321 -3.68 -9.31 14.76
CA LEU A 321 -4.72 -8.65 13.96
C LEU A 321 -6.15 -9.10 14.25
N LYS A 322 -6.32 -10.34 14.71
CA LYS A 322 -7.62 -10.91 15.11
C LYS A 322 -8.08 -10.53 16.52
N LYS A 323 -7.22 -9.88 17.30
CA LYS A 323 -7.39 -9.67 18.73
C LYS A 323 -7.44 -8.18 19.01
N PRO A 324 -8.64 -7.56 19.09
CA PRO A 324 -8.79 -6.12 19.31
C PRO A 324 -8.01 -5.62 20.53
N ASP A 325 -7.98 -6.41 21.61
CA ASP A 325 -7.23 -6.15 22.84
C ASP A 325 -5.72 -6.08 22.65
N LYS A 326 -5.18 -6.57 21.53
CA LYS A 326 -3.74 -6.61 21.23
C LYS A 326 -3.33 -5.71 20.06
N LEU A 327 -4.27 -5.00 19.43
CA LEU A 327 -3.98 -4.15 18.27
C LEU A 327 -2.97 -3.05 18.60
N TYR A 328 -2.95 -2.54 19.84
CA TYR A 328 -1.94 -1.55 20.29
C TYR A 328 -0.48 -2.00 20.08
N ARG A 329 -0.20 -3.30 19.92
CA ARG A 329 1.15 -3.81 19.63
C ARG A 329 1.54 -3.69 18.16
N VAL A 330 0.53 -3.63 17.29
CA VAL A 330 0.67 -3.54 15.84
C VAL A 330 0.69 -2.08 15.41
N MET A 331 -0.19 -1.26 16.00
CA MET A 331 -0.31 0.15 15.63
C MET A 331 1.00 0.91 15.82
N ASP A 332 1.32 1.78 14.86
CA ASP A 332 2.50 2.62 14.89
C ASP A 332 2.52 3.49 16.15
N PRO A 333 3.52 3.33 17.04
CA PRO A 333 3.66 4.15 18.24
C PRO A 333 3.77 5.64 17.93
N ALA A 334 4.28 6.00 16.75
CA ALA A 334 4.46 7.39 16.34
C ALA A 334 3.13 8.11 16.00
N MET A 335 2.01 7.38 15.87
CA MET A 335 0.68 8.00 15.78
C MET A 335 0.13 8.40 17.15
N GLU A 336 0.82 8.09 18.27
CA GLU A 336 0.45 8.51 19.62
C GLU A 336 -1.01 8.24 20.02
N CYS A 337 -1.58 7.12 19.55
CA CYS A 337 -2.99 6.76 19.73
C CYS A 337 -4.01 7.73 19.09
N GLN A 338 -3.57 8.61 18.18
CA GLN A 338 -4.42 9.50 17.38
C GLN A 338 -5.01 8.76 16.17
N TYR A 339 -5.77 7.71 16.45
CA TYR A 339 -6.51 6.93 15.46
C TYR A 339 -7.86 6.50 16.02
N SER A 340 -8.82 6.29 15.13
CA SER A 340 -10.12 5.69 15.45
C SER A 340 -9.94 4.25 15.93
N TYR A 341 -10.53 3.89 17.07
CA TYR A 341 -10.41 2.54 17.61
C TYR A 341 -11.15 1.52 16.73
N GLN A 342 -12.40 1.81 16.38
CA GLN A 342 -13.21 1.00 15.48
C GLN A 342 -12.59 0.92 14.08
N GLY A 343 -12.02 2.03 13.60
CA GLY A 343 -11.29 2.10 12.34
C GLY A 343 -10.06 1.22 12.34
N ALA A 344 -9.26 1.25 13.40
CA ALA A 344 -8.09 0.38 13.56
C ALA A 344 -8.48 -1.11 13.61
N GLU A 345 -9.54 -1.46 14.32
CA GLU A 345 -10.07 -2.84 14.36
C GLU A 345 -10.51 -3.31 12.97
N ARG A 346 -11.27 -2.47 12.26
CA ARG A 346 -11.76 -2.78 10.91
C ARG A 346 -10.61 -2.91 9.91
N ALA A 347 -9.66 -1.98 9.91
CA ALA A 347 -8.47 -2.04 9.05
C ALA A 347 -7.61 -3.27 9.35
N ALA A 348 -7.40 -3.62 10.63
CA ALA A 348 -6.66 -4.82 11.01
C ALA A 348 -7.37 -6.11 10.56
N MET A 349 -8.70 -6.16 10.64
CA MET A 349 -9.49 -7.29 10.14
C MET A 349 -9.38 -7.43 8.61
N VAL A 350 -9.41 -6.32 7.87
CA VAL A 350 -9.18 -6.31 6.42
C VAL A 350 -7.79 -6.85 6.11
N ALA A 351 -6.75 -6.33 6.76
CA ALA A 351 -5.38 -6.82 6.58
C ALA A 351 -5.27 -8.32 6.87
N TYR A 352 -5.90 -8.80 7.95
CA TYR A 352 -5.92 -10.21 8.31
C TYR A 352 -6.54 -11.10 7.21
N LYS A 353 -7.68 -10.68 6.64
CA LYS A 353 -8.37 -11.44 5.58
C LYS A 353 -7.57 -11.42 4.28
N CYS A 354 -6.98 -10.28 3.90
CA CYS A 354 -6.11 -10.16 2.73
C CYS A 354 -4.87 -11.07 2.83
N LEU A 355 -4.30 -11.20 4.03
CA LEU A 355 -3.11 -12.03 4.32
C LEU A 355 -3.44 -13.51 4.60
N SER A 356 -4.60 -13.99 4.14
CA SER A 356 -4.93 -15.41 4.22
C SER A 356 -3.98 -16.25 3.36
N GLN A 357 -3.55 -17.40 3.88
CA GLN A 357 -2.76 -18.38 3.15
C GLN A 357 -3.57 -19.03 2.02
N ASN A 358 -4.88 -19.17 2.20
CA ASN A 358 -5.79 -19.64 1.17
C ASN A 358 -6.26 -18.46 0.30
N PRO A 359 -5.92 -18.41 -1.01
CA PRO A 359 -6.32 -17.31 -1.91
C PRO A 359 -7.83 -17.17 -2.06
N LYS A 360 -8.58 -18.28 -1.96
CA LYS A 360 -10.04 -18.29 -2.06
C LYS A 360 -10.71 -17.56 -0.89
N SER A 361 -10.07 -17.56 0.29
CA SER A 361 -10.57 -16.88 1.48
C SER A 361 -10.25 -15.38 1.52
N ARG A 362 -9.40 -14.89 0.62
CA ARG A 362 -9.10 -13.46 0.52
C ARG A 362 -10.30 -12.73 -0.08
N PRO A 363 -10.62 -11.51 0.37
CA PRO A 363 -11.69 -10.71 -0.23
C PRO A 363 -11.33 -10.29 -1.67
N THR A 364 -12.32 -9.78 -2.40
CA THR A 364 -12.07 -9.02 -3.64
C THR A 364 -11.61 -7.60 -3.30
N MET A 365 -10.93 -6.92 -4.22
CA MET A 365 -10.52 -5.52 -3.96
C MET A 365 -11.72 -4.58 -3.83
N ARG A 366 -12.85 -4.88 -4.48
CA ARG A 366 -14.12 -4.16 -4.28
C ARG A 366 -14.65 -4.32 -2.86
N GLU A 367 -14.65 -5.52 -2.30
CA GLU A 367 -15.01 -5.77 -0.90
C GLU A 367 -14.05 -5.06 0.07
N VAL A 368 -12.76 -5.00 -0.27
CA VAL A 368 -11.76 -4.25 0.52
C VAL A 368 -12.08 -2.76 0.53
N VAL A 369 -12.43 -2.16 -0.62
CA VAL A 369 -12.84 -0.74 -0.69
C VAL A 369 -14.08 -0.50 0.17
N GLN A 370 -15.13 -1.31 0.03
CA GLN A 370 -16.35 -1.22 0.85
C GLN A 370 -16.07 -1.39 2.36
N ALA A 371 -15.05 -2.19 2.70
CA ALA A 371 -14.63 -2.37 4.07
C ALA A 371 -13.80 -1.20 4.62
N LEU A 372 -13.03 -0.49 3.79
CA LEU A 372 -12.15 0.59 4.26
C LEU A 372 -12.78 1.99 4.15
N GLU A 373 -13.63 2.26 3.16
CA GLU A 373 -14.23 3.59 2.96
C GLU A 373 -14.93 4.14 4.20
N PRO A 374 -15.78 3.38 4.93
CA PRO A 374 -16.47 3.94 6.09
C PRO A 374 -15.56 4.27 7.27
N ILE A 375 -14.28 3.89 7.23
CA ILE A 375 -13.30 4.26 8.26
C ILE A 375 -12.96 5.74 8.16
N LEU A 376 -13.06 6.34 6.97
CA LEU A 376 -12.75 7.76 6.76
C LEU A 376 -13.74 8.69 7.48
N ASP A 377 -14.95 8.20 7.74
CA ASP A 377 -16.02 8.94 8.43
C ASP A 377 -16.05 8.67 9.95
N MET A 378 -15.15 7.83 10.48
CA MET A 378 -15.12 7.49 11.91
C MET A 378 -14.39 8.55 12.74
N ASP A 379 -15.02 8.96 13.83
CA ASP A 379 -14.55 10.02 14.73
C ASP A 379 -14.34 9.58 16.18
N ASP A 380 -14.31 8.26 16.45
CA ASP A 380 -14.04 7.64 17.75
C ASP A 380 -12.56 7.66 18.15
N TYR A 381 -11.90 8.80 17.93
CA TYR A 381 -10.55 9.03 18.40
C TYR A 381 -10.51 8.96 19.92
N LEU A 382 -9.47 8.30 20.46
CA LEU A 382 -9.19 8.36 21.89
C LEU A 382 -8.98 9.82 22.28
N GLN A 383 -9.96 10.43 22.95
CA GLN A 383 -9.82 11.74 23.57
C GLN A 383 -8.81 11.65 24.70
N ILE A 384 -7.53 11.84 24.40
CA ILE A 384 -6.52 12.12 25.41
C ILE A 384 -6.77 13.57 25.85
N GLY A 385 -7.67 13.75 26.82
CA GLY A 385 -7.84 15.04 27.49
C GLY A 385 -6.51 15.50 28.10
N PRO A 386 -6.31 16.81 28.33
CA PRO A 386 -5.07 17.33 28.91
C PRO A 386 -4.77 16.62 30.22
N PHE A 387 -3.67 15.87 30.27
CA PHE A 387 -3.21 15.28 31.52
C PHE A 387 -2.52 16.38 32.32
N VAL A 388 -3.17 16.84 33.39
CA VAL A 388 -2.51 17.76 34.33
C VAL A 388 -1.61 16.93 35.24
N PHE A 389 -0.31 17.05 35.07
CA PHE A 389 0.68 16.51 36.00
C PHE A 389 0.92 17.56 37.09
N THR A 390 0.22 17.49 38.21
CA THR A 390 0.50 18.36 39.36
C THR A 390 1.72 17.85 40.11
N VAL A 391 2.85 18.54 39.97
CA VAL A 391 3.98 18.40 40.88
C VAL A 391 3.63 19.17 42.16
N THR A 392 3.39 18.46 43.24
CA THR A 392 3.32 19.05 44.58
C THR A 392 4.76 19.37 45.02
N VAL A 393 5.13 20.65 45.00
CA VAL A 393 6.33 21.12 45.71
C VAL A 393 5.91 21.33 47.16
N GLU A 394 6.34 20.45 48.06
CA GLU A 394 6.16 20.69 49.49
C GLU A 394 7.16 21.77 49.91
N ASP A 395 6.65 22.98 50.19
CA ASP A 395 7.44 24.06 50.78
C ASP A 395 7.93 23.63 52.17
N ILE A 396 9.24 23.36 52.27
CA ILE A 396 9.89 23.10 53.55
C ILE A 396 10.00 24.44 54.27
N ASN A 397 8.97 24.77 55.05
CA ASN A 397 8.99 25.91 55.93
C ASN A 397 9.83 25.56 57.18
N GLU A 398 11.14 25.74 57.11
CA GLU A 398 12.04 25.59 58.25
C GLU A 398 11.71 26.64 59.31
N LYS A 399 11.08 26.21 60.41
CA LYS A 399 10.97 27.02 61.62
C LYS A 399 12.35 27.11 62.29
N ILE A 400 13.00 28.25 62.12
CA ILE A 400 14.14 28.67 62.93
C ILE A 400 13.64 28.83 64.37
N ASN A 401 14.09 27.96 65.28
CA ASN A 401 13.97 28.17 66.72
C ASN A 401 15.33 28.64 67.25
N GLU A 402 15.34 29.87 67.78
CA GLU A 402 16.49 30.49 68.43
C GLU A 402 16.90 29.70 69.69
N GLY A 403 18.10 29.12 69.65
CA GLY A 403 18.80 28.61 70.84
C GLY A 403 19.89 29.59 71.27
N LYS A 404 19.70 30.25 72.40
CA LYS A 404 20.74 31.07 73.07
C LYS A 404 21.87 30.18 73.61
N GLY A 405 23.13 30.48 73.26
CA GLY A 405 24.28 30.14 74.12
C GLY A 405 25.65 29.88 73.48
N LYS A 406 26.41 30.99 73.26
CA LYS A 406 27.88 31.20 73.38
C LYS A 406 28.92 30.42 72.54
N MET A 407 29.81 31.20 71.91
CA MET A 407 31.13 30.84 71.33
C MET A 407 32.19 30.65 72.46
N VAL A 408 33.38 30.03 72.29
CA VAL A 408 34.51 30.29 71.37
C VAL A 408 35.57 29.15 71.50
N ASP A 409 36.39 28.96 70.44
CA ASP A 409 37.69 28.24 70.29
C ASP A 409 37.78 26.69 70.22
N GLY A 410 38.04 26.19 68.99
CA GLY A 410 38.78 24.96 68.72
C GLY A 410 37.98 23.64 68.72
N GLU A 411 37.49 23.23 67.54
CA GLU A 411 36.93 21.91 67.17
C GLU A 411 36.16 21.09 68.25
N LYS A 412 34.86 20.84 68.00
CA LYS A 412 34.35 19.46 67.87
C LYS A 412 32.93 19.38 67.31
N VAL A 413 32.81 18.47 66.36
CA VAL A 413 31.61 17.84 65.82
C VAL A 413 30.68 17.35 66.93
N ASN A 414 29.36 17.46 66.74
CA ASN A 414 28.48 16.40 67.24
C ASN A 414 27.30 16.12 66.32
N VAL A 415 27.34 14.91 65.77
CA VAL A 415 26.25 14.23 65.08
C VAL A 415 25.12 13.99 66.07
N ARG A 416 23.87 14.26 65.66
CA ARG A 416 22.71 13.66 66.32
C ARG A 416 21.68 13.20 65.30
N ILE A 417 21.93 12.03 64.73
CA ILE A 417 20.87 11.15 64.23
C ILE A 417 20.14 10.62 65.47
N LYS A 418 18.86 10.96 65.63
CA LYS A 418 17.88 10.09 66.29
C LYS A 418 16.55 10.18 65.57
N THR A 419 16.36 9.21 64.68
CA THR A 419 15.08 8.61 64.34
C THR A 419 14.34 8.23 65.61
N THR A 420 13.12 8.71 65.80
CA THR A 420 12.06 7.90 66.41
C THR A 420 10.70 8.33 65.86
N VAL A 421 10.12 7.38 65.16
CA VAL A 421 8.78 7.31 64.58
C VAL A 421 7.74 7.39 65.70
N GLU A 422 6.71 8.21 65.55
CA GLU A 422 5.29 7.78 65.52
C GLU A 422 4.34 8.97 65.56
N GLY A 423 3.40 9.04 64.59
CA GLY A 423 2.39 10.08 64.55
C GLY A 423 1.55 10.07 63.29
N LYS A 424 0.78 9.00 63.09
CA LYS A 424 -0.35 8.82 62.14
C LYS A 424 -0.27 9.62 60.82
N ARG A 425 0.50 9.11 59.87
CA ARG A 425 0.26 9.36 58.45
C ARG A 425 -1.03 8.65 58.06
N GLN A 426 -2.11 9.40 57.89
CA GLN A 426 -3.17 8.92 56.99
C GLN A 426 -2.51 8.74 55.61
N SER A 427 -2.67 7.55 55.05
CA SER A 427 -2.17 7.29 53.71
C SER A 427 -2.79 8.32 52.76
N HIS A 428 -1.99 8.91 51.87
CA HIS A 428 -2.47 9.77 50.79
C HIS A 428 -3.68 9.15 50.07
N HIS A 429 -3.72 7.81 50.03
CA HIS A 429 -4.81 7.04 49.46
C HIS A 429 -6.14 7.13 50.23
N GLU A 430 -6.13 7.25 51.56
CA GLU A 430 -7.32 7.42 52.41
C GLU A 430 -7.88 8.84 52.32
N TRP A 431 -7.01 9.85 52.28
CA TRP A 431 -7.43 11.24 52.12
C TRP A 431 -8.09 11.47 50.75
N HIS A 432 -7.53 10.88 49.69
CA HIS A 432 -8.10 10.94 48.34
C HIS A 432 -9.49 10.26 48.25
N ARG A 433 -9.67 9.16 49.01
CA ARG A 433 -10.93 8.40 49.08
C ARG A 433 -12.04 9.19 49.78
N GLN A 434 -11.69 9.97 50.81
CA GLN A 434 -12.65 10.86 51.51
C GLN A 434 -13.03 12.09 50.68
N LYS A 435 -12.09 12.66 49.93
CA LYS A 435 -12.31 13.91 49.19
C LYS A 435 -13.01 13.72 47.84
N PHE A 436 -12.83 12.56 47.20
CA PHE A 436 -13.40 12.27 45.88
C PHE A 436 -13.98 10.84 45.83
N PRO A 437 -15.13 10.61 46.48
CA PRO A 437 -15.71 9.26 46.59
C PRO A 437 -16.13 8.67 45.23
N ASN A 438 -16.36 9.52 44.22
CA ASN A 438 -16.78 9.12 42.86
C ASN A 438 -15.63 9.17 41.84
N SER A 439 -14.37 9.26 42.27
CA SER A 439 -13.21 9.22 41.39
C SER A 439 -13.00 7.81 40.83
N ALA A 440 -12.75 7.70 39.51
CA ALA A 440 -12.48 6.44 38.81
C ALA A 440 -11.24 5.66 39.31
N VAL A 441 -10.49 6.22 40.27
CA VAL A 441 -9.38 5.55 40.95
C VAL A 441 -9.87 4.62 42.08
N HIS A 442 -11.10 4.81 42.59
CA HIS A 442 -11.65 4.14 43.76
C HIS A 442 -12.93 3.34 43.52
N ALA A 443 -13.35 3.16 42.27
CA ALA A 443 -14.52 2.37 41.93
C ALA A 443 -14.33 0.89 42.30
N GLU A 444 -14.74 0.52 43.52
CA GLU A 444 -15.23 -0.82 43.80
C GLU A 444 -16.63 -0.94 43.19
N VAL A 445 -16.85 -2.09 42.55
CA VAL A 445 -18.03 -2.45 41.79
C VAL A 445 -19.30 -2.21 42.60
N LEU A 446 -20.08 -1.20 42.23
CA LEU A 446 -21.53 -1.20 42.46
C LEU A 446 -22.17 -1.70 41.18
N HIS A 447 -22.57 -2.97 41.20
CA HIS A 447 -23.50 -3.50 40.21
C HIS A 447 -24.84 -2.77 40.33
N ARG A 448 -25.22 -2.03 39.29
CA ARG A 448 -26.60 -2.00 38.80
C ARG A 448 -26.65 -1.50 37.35
N ASP A 449 -26.99 -2.45 36.48
CA ASP A 449 -27.59 -2.38 35.14
C ASP A 449 -26.94 -1.48 34.06
N GLY A 450 -26.20 -2.11 33.14
CA GLY A 450 -25.77 -1.53 31.86
C GLY A 450 -24.41 -2.05 31.40
N ASP A 451 -24.40 -2.80 30.30
CA ASP A 451 -23.31 -3.62 29.74
C ASP A 451 -22.10 -2.80 29.21
N LEU A 452 -20.94 -2.83 29.90
CA LEU A 452 -19.64 -2.33 29.39
C LEU A 452 -18.47 -3.13 29.99
N GLY A 453 -17.75 -3.86 29.13
CA GLY A 453 -16.73 -4.88 29.47
C GLY A 453 -15.30 -4.37 29.77
N PRO A 454 -14.35 -5.30 30.01
CA PRO A 454 -13.11 -5.08 30.76
C PRO A 454 -11.96 -4.53 29.91
N HIS A 455 -11.96 -3.24 29.57
CA HIS A 455 -10.92 -2.64 28.71
C HIS A 455 -9.92 -1.67 29.40
N ILE A 456 -10.11 -1.34 30.68
CA ILE A 456 -9.29 -0.30 31.35
C ILE A 456 -8.04 -0.86 32.04
N SER A 457 -7.98 -2.16 32.33
CA SER A 457 -6.92 -2.77 33.14
C SER A 457 -5.62 -3.09 32.38
N ALA A 458 -5.66 -3.18 31.05
CA ALA A 458 -4.47 -3.51 30.23
C ALA A 458 -3.54 -2.30 29.99
N LEU A 459 -4.11 -1.10 29.84
CA LEU A 459 -3.36 0.16 29.59
C LEU A 459 -2.46 0.55 30.79
N ARG A 460 -2.89 0.23 32.03
CA ARG A 460 -2.13 0.58 33.25
C ARG A 460 -0.84 -0.23 33.45
N ARG A 461 -0.71 -1.45 32.91
CA ARG A 461 0.50 -2.28 33.11
C ARG A 461 1.66 -1.87 32.19
N HIS A 462 1.39 -1.28 31.03
CA HIS A 462 2.46 -0.94 30.09
C HIS A 462 3.19 0.36 30.45
N ARG A 463 2.48 1.33 31.05
CA ARG A 463 3.09 2.56 31.55
C ARG A 463 4.12 2.30 32.67
N ARG A 464 3.93 1.24 33.46
CA ARG A 464 4.89 0.80 34.49
C ARG A 464 6.09 0.04 33.94
N THR A 465 5.99 -0.60 32.77
CA THR A 465 7.12 -1.34 32.18
C THR A 465 8.01 -0.45 31.31
N LEU A 466 7.45 0.57 30.66
CA LEU A 466 8.24 1.58 29.91
C LEU A 466 9.02 2.51 30.83
N SER A 467 8.51 2.87 32.02
CA SER A 467 9.30 3.64 33.00
C SER A 467 10.41 2.80 33.65
N TYR A 468 10.25 1.47 33.73
CA TYR A 468 11.24 0.59 34.37
C TYR A 468 12.42 0.21 33.47
N VAL A 469 12.32 0.38 32.15
CA VAL A 469 13.41 0.07 31.21
C VAL A 469 14.29 1.30 30.93
N LYS A 470 13.83 2.51 31.24
CA LYS A 470 14.57 3.76 31.01
C LYS A 470 15.52 4.17 32.15
N GLU A 471 15.53 3.45 33.28
CA GLU A 471 16.33 3.77 34.48
C GLU A 471 17.55 2.86 34.72
N ARG A 472 17.98 2.05 33.75
CA ARG A 472 19.26 1.31 33.84
C ARG A 472 20.11 1.46 32.59
N GLY A 473 20.61 2.67 32.40
CA GLY A 473 21.58 3.01 31.37
C GLY A 473 22.24 4.34 31.66
N ALA A 474 22.95 4.42 32.80
CA ALA A 474 23.99 5.40 33.10
C ALA A 474 24.96 4.74 34.08
#